data_AF-A0A821JMJ7-F1
#
_entry.id   AF-A0A821JMJ7-F1
#
_cell.length_a   1.000
_cell.length_b   1.000
_cell.length_c   1.000
_cell.angle_alpha   90.00
_cell.angle_beta   90.00
_cell.angle_gamma   90.00
#
_symmetry.space_group_name_H-M   'P 1'
#
loop_
_entity.id
_entity.type
_entity.pdbx_description
1 polymer ?
#
loop_
_entity_poly.entity_id
_entity_poly.type
_entity_poly.pdbx_seq_one_letter_code
_entity_poly.pdbx_strand_id
1 'polypeptide(L)' 'CEDGIETRDTGTIKGRGVFATKKFYRNDYIVEYAGELLTQAEAKHRETLYGRNHKIGCYMYYFKWGEKVFCVDATEETGR' A
#
# COMPACT_ATOMS: atom_id res chain seq x y z
N CYS A 1 -9.14 -8.25 -7.46
CA CYS A 1 -8.44 -8.42 -8.75
C CYS A 1 -8.63 -7.19 -9.62
N GLU A 2 -7.58 -6.38 -9.71
CA GLU A 2 -7.49 -5.22 -10.60
C GLU A 2 -7.09 -5.68 -12.01
N ASP A 3 -7.66 -5.06 -13.04
CA ASP A 3 -7.50 -5.54 -14.42
C ASP A 3 -6.04 -5.40 -14.93
N GLY A 4 -5.49 -6.50 -15.44
CA GLY A 4 -4.13 -6.53 -15.99
C GLY A 4 -3.02 -6.77 -14.99
N ILE A 5 -3.32 -7.04 -13.72
CA ILE A 5 -2.33 -7.43 -12.71
C ILE A 5 -2.78 -8.68 -11.94
N GLU A 6 -1.81 -9.41 -11.38
CA GLU A 6 -2.06 -10.54 -10.48
C GLU A 6 -0.98 -10.66 -9.40
N THR A 7 -1.35 -11.29 -8.29
CA THR A 7 -0.43 -11.56 -7.18
C THR A 7 0.20 -12.93 -7.35
N ARG A 8 1.53 -13.02 -7.22
CA ARG A 8 2.27 -14.28 -7.19
C ARG A 8 3.18 -14.33 -5.97
N ASP A 9 3.29 -15.50 -5.34
CA ASP A 9 4.32 -15.74 -4.33
C ASP A 9 5.66 -16.02 -5.04
N THR A 10 6.68 -15.22 -4.70
CA THR A 10 8.03 -15.36 -5.25
C THR A 10 8.94 -16.19 -4.35
N GLY A 11 8.38 -16.80 -3.30
CA GLY A 11 9.10 -17.59 -2.31
C GLY A 11 9.84 -16.72 -1.29
N THR A 12 10.81 -17.33 -0.62
CA THR A 12 11.44 -16.81 0.61
C THR A 12 12.31 -15.56 0.42
N ILE A 13 12.60 -15.14 -0.81
CA ILE A 13 13.50 -14.00 -1.05
C ILE A 13 12.76 -12.66 -0.95
N LYS A 14 11.54 -12.56 -1.52
CA LYS A 14 10.78 -11.30 -1.57
C LYS A 14 9.31 -11.43 -1.13
N GLY A 15 8.81 -12.65 -0.90
CA GLY A 15 7.41 -12.88 -0.55
C GLY A 15 6.46 -12.62 -1.73
N ARG A 16 5.28 -12.06 -1.44
CA ARG A 16 4.25 -11.76 -2.45
C ARG A 16 4.65 -10.57 -3.33
N GLY A 17 4.45 -10.71 -4.64
CA GLY A 17 4.66 -9.65 -5.62
C GLY A 17 3.49 -9.50 -6.58
N VAL A 18 3.38 -8.32 -7.20
CA VAL A 18 2.38 -8.01 -8.22
C VAL A 18 3.02 -8.09 -9.62
N PHE A 19 2.37 -8.80 -10.53
CA PHE A 19 2.85 -9.08 -11.89
C PHE A 19 1.83 -8.61 -12.91
N ALA A 20 2.29 -8.05 -14.02
CA ALA A 20 1.42 -7.67 -15.13
C ALA A 20 0.95 -8.92 -15.90
N THR A 21 -0.35 -9.00 -16.19
CA THR A 21 -0.97 -10.04 -17.03
C THR A 21 -1.28 -9.52 -18.44
N LYS A 22 -1.15 -8.21 -18.66
CA LYS A 22 -1.25 -7.55 -19.97
C LYS A 22 -0.13 -6.52 -20.17
N LYS A 23 0.00 -6.02 -21.39
CA LYS A 23 0.93 -4.91 -21.67
C LYS A 23 0.32 -3.60 -21.16
N PHE A 24 1.13 -2.82 -20.44
CA PHE A 24 0.84 -1.44 -20.09
C PHE A 24 1.78 -0.51 -20.85
N TYR A 25 1.28 0.66 -21.24
CA TYR A 25 2.02 1.70 -21.92
C TYR A 25 2.31 2.87 -20.97
N ARG A 26 3.22 3.74 -21.39
CA ARG A 26 3.54 4.96 -20.62
C ARG A 26 2.27 5.78 -20.41
N ASN A 27 2.06 6.21 -19.17
CA ASN A 27 0.90 6.98 -18.68
C ASN A 27 -0.40 6.17 -18.53
N ASP A 28 -0.39 4.84 -18.73
CA ASP A 28 -1.53 4.03 -18.35
C ASP A 28 -1.72 4.06 -16.83
N TYR A 29 -2.96 4.23 -16.41
CA TYR A 29 -3.34 3.97 -15.03
C TYR A 29 -3.27 2.45 -14.78
N ILE A 30 -2.56 2.06 -13.72
CA ILE A 30 -2.36 0.66 -13.37
C ILE A 30 -3.31 0.27 -12.24
N VAL A 31 -3.12 0.89 -11.08
CA VAL A 31 -3.87 0.59 -9.86
C VAL A 31 -3.73 1.75 -8.88
N GLU A 32 -4.73 1.92 -8.02
CA GLU A 32 -4.66 2.81 -6.86
C GLU A 32 -3.88 2.17 -5.72
N TYR A 33 -3.07 2.94 -5.01
CA TYR A 33 -2.62 2.53 -3.69
C TYR A 33 -3.79 2.69 -2.72
N ALA A 34 -4.68 1.69 -2.66
CA ALA A 34 -5.92 1.75 -1.89
C ALA A 34 -5.66 1.48 -0.40
N GLY A 35 -6.30 2.27 0.45
CA GLY A 35 -6.23 2.17 1.91
C GLY A 35 -7.04 3.27 2.56
N GLU A 36 -6.96 3.37 3.89
CA GLU A 36 -7.62 4.44 4.64
C GLU A 36 -6.80 5.73 4.53
N LEU A 37 -7.45 6.84 4.15
CA LEU A 37 -6.81 8.14 4.11
C LEU A 37 -6.77 8.78 5.49
N LEU A 38 -5.57 9.02 6.00
CA LEU A 38 -5.29 9.56 7.32
C LEU A 38 -4.61 10.93 7.22
N THR A 39 -4.88 11.77 8.21
CA THR A 39 -4.07 12.96 8.50
C THR A 39 -2.73 12.57 9.11
N GLN A 40 -1.77 13.49 9.10
CA GLN A 40 -0.46 13.26 9.73
C GLN A 40 -0.56 12.87 11.22
N ALA A 41 -1.53 13.42 11.96
CA ALA A 41 -1.69 13.13 13.38
C ALA A 41 -2.19 11.69 13.61
N GLU A 42 -3.21 11.26 12.84
CA GLU A 42 -3.76 9.89 12.89
C GLU A 42 -2.69 8.86 12.48
N ALA A 43 -1.94 9.16 11.42
CA ALA A 43 -0.89 8.29 10.91
C ALA A 43 0.22 8.05 11.96
N LYS A 44 0.72 9.11 12.61
CA LYS A 44 1.72 9.00 13.69
C LYS A 44 1.21 8.19 14.89
N HIS A 45 -0.07 8.34 15.23
CA HIS A 45 -0.68 7.57 16.30
C HIS A 45 -0.68 6.08 15.97
N ARG A 46 -1.09 5.70 14.74
CA ARG A 46 -1.08 4.31 14.28
C ARG A 46 0.31 3.72 14.16
N GLU A 47 1.27 4.47 13.63
CA GLU A 47 2.68 4.04 13.54
C GLU A 47 3.23 3.67 14.93
N THR A 48 2.89 4.45 15.96
CA THR A 48 3.27 4.15 17.35
C THR A 48 2.65 2.85 17.86
N LEU A 49 1.42 2.52 17.44
CA LEU A 49 0.74 1.28 17.80
C LEU A 49 1.34 0.08 17.04
N TYR A 50 1.56 0.21 15.74
CA TYR A 50 2.16 -0.84 14.90
C TYR A 50 3.60 -1.14 15.28
N GLY A 51 4.38 -0.13 15.67
CA GLY A 51 5.75 -0.30 16.16
C GLY A 51 5.88 -1.17 17.42
N ARG A 52 4.79 -1.40 18.17
CA ARG A 52 4.77 -2.30 19.33
C ARG A 52 4.59 -3.77 18.95
N ASN A 53 4.14 -4.06 17.72
CA ASN A 53 3.87 -5.41 17.25
C ASN A 53 4.63 -5.68 15.94
N HIS A 54 5.80 -6.31 16.06
CA HIS A 54 6.65 -6.69 14.93
C HIS A 54 6.00 -7.64 13.90
N LYS A 55 4.80 -8.18 14.19
CA LYS A 55 4.03 -8.98 13.22
C LYS A 55 3.25 -8.12 12.22
N ILE A 56 3.03 -6.84 12.52
CA ILE A 56 2.31 -5.91 11.65
C ILE A 56 3.31 -5.31 10.67
N GLY A 57 3.08 -5.52 9.37
CA GLY A 57 3.89 -4.91 8.31
C GLY A 57 3.65 -3.41 8.19
N CYS A 58 4.57 -2.70 7.55
CA CYS A 58 4.49 -1.26 7.36
C CYS A 58 3.92 -0.95 5.96
N TYR A 59 2.61 -0.76 5.87
CA TYR A 59 1.91 -0.46 4.62
C TYR A 59 1.29 0.94 4.64
N MET A 60 2.00 1.87 5.28
CA MET A 60 1.63 3.28 5.40
C MET A 60 2.38 4.13 4.38
N TYR A 61 1.65 4.76 3.45
CA TYR A 61 2.22 5.59 2.41
C TYR A 61 1.96 7.08 2.66
N TYR A 62 3.00 7.79 3.09
CA TYR A 62 2.93 9.24 3.33
C TYR A 62 3.09 10.05 2.04
N PHE A 63 2.27 11.07 1.88
CA PHE A 63 2.36 12.00 0.76
C PHE A 63 1.96 13.42 1.16
N LYS A 64 2.37 14.41 0.38
CA LYS A 64 2.01 15.82 0.58
C LYS A 64 1.01 16.24 -0.50
N TRP A 65 -0.11 16.83 -0.09
CA TRP A 65 -1.06 17.48 -0.98
C TRP A 65 -1.23 18.92 -0.54
N GLY A 66 -0.81 19.85 -1.41
CA GLY A 66 -0.80 21.28 -1.09
C GLY A 66 0.20 21.53 0.03
N GLU A 67 -0.25 22.12 1.13
CA GLU A 67 0.60 22.37 2.32
C GLU A 67 0.44 21.29 3.40
N LYS A 68 -0.43 20.31 3.20
CA LYS A 68 -0.76 19.29 4.21
C LYS A 68 -0.11 17.95 3.90
N VAL A 69 0.22 17.21 4.97
CA VAL A 69 0.73 15.84 4.90
C VAL A 69 -0.40 14.87 5.23
N PHE A 70 -0.56 13.87 4.37
CA PHE A 70 -1.52 12.79 4.49
C PHE A 70 -0.80 11.44 4.43
N CYS A 71 -1.51 10.38 4.81
CA CYS A 71 -1.04 9.01 4.71
C CYS A 71 -2.16 8.13 4.18
N VAL A 72 -1.87 7.23 3.25
CA VAL A 72 -2.76 6.11 2.94
C VAL A 72 -2.28 4.90 3.72
N ASP A 73 -3.11 4.38 4.62
CA ASP A 73 -2.83 3.20 5.43
C ASP A 73 -3.49 1.97 4.81
N ALA A 74 -2.68 1.08 4.25
CA ALA A 74 -3.09 -0.18 3.64
C ALA A 74 -2.68 -1.39 4.51
N THR A 75 -2.52 -1.19 5.82
CA THR A 75 -2.04 -2.24 6.75
C THR A 75 -3.07 -3.33 7.00
N GLU A 76 -4.36 -3.01 6.93
CA GLU A 76 -5.43 -3.99 6.98
C GLU A 76 -5.45 -4.82 5.68
N GLU A 77 -5.36 -6.14 5.81
CA GLU A 77 -5.45 -7.04 4.66
C GLU A 77 -6.89 -7.03 4.14
N THR A 78 -7.06 -6.52 2.92
CA THR A 78 -8.37 -6.48 2.25
C THR A 78 -8.44 -7.53 1.15
N GLY A 79 -9.66 -7.88 0.72
CA GLY A 79 -9.87 -8.81 -0.40
C GLY A 79 -9.70 -8.19 -1.80
N ARG A 80 -9.06 -7.02 -1.90
CA ARG A 80 -8.83 -6.35 -3.20
C ARG A 80 -7.71 -7.01 -3.98
#